data_AF-A0A3D2WBB4-F1
#
_entry.id   AF-A0A3D2WBB4-F1
#
_cell.length_a   1.000
_cell.length_b   1.000
_cell.length_c   1.000
_cell.angle_alpha   90.00
_cell.angle_beta   90.00
_cell.angle_gamma   90.00
#
_symmetry.space_group_name_H-M   'P 1'
#
loop_
_entity.id
_entity.type
_entity.pdbx_description
1 polymer ?
#
loop_
_entity_poly.entity_id
_entity_poly.type
_entity_poly.pdbx_seq_one_letter_code
_entity_poly.pdbx_strand_id
1 'polypeptide(L)'
;MNMKRAPLILWILASCTVADTSSDLLDRMPPDVPESWLPIIGEYASGSDTVSVLEEDESLVLLFWGGARFPLSASSDGDFETDSNAVVEMVADASGRAEILLVDGQAFSRLSLGAEDGGTFRITPIRAPEELLIEALAASPPEEEGDFRPADLAELVALDSTILLDIRYATRNNFMGEIFYSEPRAFLQRPAAEALVRAHHWLGERGYGLLIHDGYRPWYVTKMFWDATPEELRVFVANPANGSRHNRGCAVDLTLYDLETGTPVTMTGGYDEMSPRS
;
A
#
# COMPACT_ATOMS: atom_id res chain seq x y z
N MET A 1 31.14 44.00 34.89
CA MET A 1 31.42 42.81 35.71
C MET A 1 30.11 42.29 36.28
N ASN A 2 29.43 41.38 35.58
CA ASN A 2 28.84 40.15 36.14
C ASN A 2 28.07 39.37 35.08
N MET A 3 28.37 38.09 35.04
CA MET A 3 27.84 37.05 34.18
C MET A 3 26.32 36.86 34.31
N LYS A 4 25.66 36.53 33.19
CA LYS A 4 24.62 35.50 33.19
C LYS A 4 24.88 34.53 32.03
N ARG A 5 24.67 33.27 32.33
CA ARG A 5 25.08 32.05 31.62
C ARG A 5 24.21 31.80 30.38
N ALA A 6 24.77 31.10 29.40
CA ALA A 6 24.05 30.42 28.33
C ALA A 6 23.14 29.30 28.92
N PRO A 7 22.15 28.78 28.14
CA PRO A 7 22.51 27.71 27.22
C PRO A 7 21.87 27.79 25.83
N LEU A 8 22.64 27.25 24.90
CA LEU A 8 22.28 26.71 23.59
C LEU A 8 21.07 25.77 23.74
N ILE A 9 19.99 26.03 23.01
CA ILE A 9 18.84 25.11 22.92
C ILE A 9 18.77 24.62 21.47
N LEU A 10 19.29 23.41 21.30
CA LEU A 10 19.15 22.51 20.17
C LEU A 10 17.77 21.85 20.28
N TRP A 11 16.90 22.02 19.29
CA TRP A 11 15.74 21.13 19.09
C TRP A 11 15.86 20.49 17.72
N ILE A 12 16.51 19.32 17.70
CA ILE A 12 16.25 18.26 16.74
C ILE A 12 15.43 17.24 17.52
N LEU A 13 14.17 17.06 17.19
CA LEU A 13 13.46 15.80 17.45
C LEU A 13 12.53 15.52 16.27
N ALA A 14 13.07 14.78 15.30
CA ALA A 14 12.30 13.86 14.50
C ALA A 14 11.90 12.71 15.42
N SER A 15 10.62 12.63 15.78
CA SER A 15 10.08 11.43 16.42
C SER A 15 9.77 10.42 15.33
N CYS A 16 10.79 9.73 14.83
CA CYS A 16 10.62 8.34 14.43
C CYS A 16 10.65 7.55 15.74
N THR A 17 9.51 7.06 16.18
CA THR A 17 9.49 5.92 17.09
C THR A 17 10.11 4.76 16.34
N VAL A 18 11.41 4.56 16.56
CA VAL A 18 12.07 3.28 16.32
C VAL A 18 11.38 2.34 17.30
N ALA A 19 10.41 1.56 16.81
CA ALA A 19 10.07 0.32 17.47
C ALA A 19 11.40 -0.44 17.62
N ASP A 20 11.65 -0.94 18.83
CA ASP A 20 12.82 -1.73 19.20
C ASP A 20 12.85 -3.00 18.35
N THR A 21 13.27 -2.84 17.09
CA THR A 21 13.59 -3.91 16.18
C THR A 21 15.03 -4.23 16.51
N SER A 22 15.22 -5.27 17.32
CA SER A 22 16.56 -5.83 17.49
C SER A 22 17.15 -6.03 16.09
N SER A 23 18.42 -5.64 15.90
CA SER A 23 19.10 -5.75 14.62
C SER A 23 19.08 -7.16 14.04
N ASP A 24 18.83 -8.17 14.88
CA ASP A 24 18.74 -9.58 14.53
C ASP A 24 17.53 -9.93 13.65
N LEU A 25 16.43 -9.17 13.70
CA LEU A 25 15.25 -9.41 12.84
C LEU A 25 15.47 -8.96 11.39
N LEU A 26 16.43 -8.07 11.14
CA LEU A 26 16.74 -7.58 9.78
C LEU A 26 17.68 -8.50 8.99
N ASP A 27 18.28 -9.49 9.66
CA ASP A 27 19.30 -10.38 9.08
C ASP A 27 18.74 -11.73 8.61
N ARG A 28 17.46 -12.03 8.90
CA ARG A 28 16.81 -13.26 8.42
C ARG A 28 15.46 -12.92 7.81
N MET A 29 15.28 -13.31 6.55
CA MET A 29 13.97 -13.29 5.91
C MET A 29 12.99 -14.09 6.77
N PRO A 30 11.79 -13.55 7.07
CA PRO A 30 10.75 -14.33 7.71
C PRO A 30 10.49 -15.62 6.92
N PRO A 31 10.17 -16.73 7.59
CA PRO A 31 9.77 -17.94 6.88
C PRO A 31 8.49 -17.66 6.06
N ASP A 32 8.33 -18.38 4.96
CA ASP A 32 7.08 -18.35 4.22
C ASP A 32 5.92 -18.80 5.11
N VAL A 33 4.76 -18.18 4.91
CA VAL A 33 3.53 -18.59 5.58
C VAL A 33 3.24 -20.06 5.22
N PRO A 34 2.92 -20.92 6.20
CA PRO A 34 2.54 -22.30 5.94
C PRO A 34 1.40 -22.38 4.91
N GLU A 35 1.53 -23.24 3.88
CA GLU A 35 0.53 -23.37 2.82
C GLU A 35 -0.88 -23.67 3.35
N SER A 36 -0.97 -24.36 4.50
CA SER A 36 -2.22 -24.66 5.19
C SER A 36 -2.97 -23.43 5.71
N TRP A 37 -2.30 -22.28 5.89
CA TRP A 37 -2.90 -21.06 6.41
C TRP A 37 -3.36 -20.10 5.32
N LEU A 38 -2.78 -20.20 4.12
CA LEU A 38 -3.15 -19.36 2.97
C LEU A 38 -4.67 -19.33 2.69
N PRO A 39 -5.42 -20.45 2.80
CA PRO A 39 -6.85 -20.43 2.51
C PRO A 39 -7.69 -19.65 3.51
N ILE A 40 -7.22 -19.47 4.76
CA ILE A 40 -7.95 -18.75 5.82
C ILE A 40 -7.46 -17.32 6.01
N ILE A 41 -6.21 -16.99 5.64
CA ILE A 41 -5.72 -15.62 5.68
C ILE A 41 -6.53 -14.70 4.76
N GLY A 42 -6.90 -13.53 5.27
CA GLY A 42 -7.66 -12.52 4.56
C GLY A 42 -8.61 -11.75 5.47
N GLU A 43 -9.43 -10.89 4.85
CA GLU A 43 -10.40 -10.06 5.56
C GLU A 43 -11.82 -10.56 5.36
N TYR A 44 -12.62 -10.40 6.39
CA TYR A 44 -14.01 -10.83 6.44
C TYR A 44 -14.86 -9.73 7.07
N ALA A 45 -16.12 -9.64 6.64
CA ALA A 45 -17.04 -8.61 7.11
C ALA A 45 -18.43 -9.16 7.43
N SER A 46 -19.04 -8.57 8.45
CA SER A 46 -20.44 -8.73 8.82
C SER A 46 -21.07 -7.34 8.93
N GLY A 47 -21.63 -6.84 7.84
CA GLY A 47 -22.13 -5.46 7.78
C GLY A 47 -20.96 -4.46 7.83
N SER A 48 -20.92 -3.62 8.87
CA SER A 48 -19.81 -2.67 9.10
C SER A 48 -18.64 -3.26 9.89
N ASP A 49 -18.83 -4.41 10.53
CA ASP A 49 -17.82 -5.03 11.37
C ASP A 49 -16.85 -5.83 10.48
N THR A 50 -15.56 -5.58 10.64
CA THR A 50 -14.50 -6.27 9.90
C THR A 50 -13.56 -7.01 10.83
N VAL A 51 -13.10 -8.17 10.36
CA VAL A 51 -12.11 -9.01 11.04
C VAL A 51 -11.12 -9.53 10.01
N SER A 52 -9.84 -9.55 10.36
CA SER A 52 -8.77 -10.04 9.50
C SER A 52 -8.12 -11.25 10.15
N VAL A 53 -7.88 -12.30 9.37
CA VAL A 53 -7.01 -13.42 9.75
C VAL A 53 -5.67 -13.19 9.07
N LEU A 54 -4.59 -13.12 9.83
CA LEU A 54 -3.25 -12.81 9.33
C LEU A 54 -2.18 -13.64 10.04
N GLU A 55 -1.01 -13.74 9.43
CA GLU A 55 0.18 -14.30 10.07
C GLU A 55 0.94 -13.17 10.79
N GLU A 56 1.26 -13.39 12.06
CA GLU A 56 2.06 -12.49 12.90
C GLU A 56 2.99 -13.36 13.76
N ASP A 57 4.30 -13.17 13.62
CA ASP A 57 5.35 -13.86 14.37
C ASP A 57 5.18 -15.40 14.42
N GLU A 58 5.06 -16.02 13.24
CA GLU A 58 4.88 -17.46 13.05
C GLU A 58 3.60 -18.02 13.68
N SER A 59 2.60 -17.16 13.93
CA SER A 59 1.30 -17.52 14.50
C SER A 59 0.16 -16.98 13.64
N LEU A 60 -0.95 -17.72 13.56
CA LEU A 60 -2.18 -17.22 12.96
C LEU A 60 -2.91 -16.34 13.98
N VAL A 61 -3.35 -15.15 13.58
CA VAL A 61 -3.99 -14.17 14.46
C VAL A 61 -5.30 -13.69 13.87
N LEU A 62 -6.32 -13.60 14.72
CA LEU A 62 -7.59 -12.93 14.44
C LEU A 62 -7.51 -11.48 14.94
N LEU A 63 -7.59 -10.52 14.03
CA LEU A 63 -7.53 -9.09 14.27
C LEU A 63 -8.90 -8.45 14.04
N PHE A 64 -9.50 -7.89 15.09
CA PHE A 64 -10.74 -7.12 14.95
C PHE A 64 -10.46 -5.65 14.63
N TRP A 65 -11.39 -5.05 13.89
CA TRP A 65 -11.44 -3.60 13.70
C TRP A 65 -11.47 -2.88 15.06
N GLY A 66 -10.41 -2.11 15.34
CA GLY A 66 -10.14 -1.55 16.68
C GLY A 66 -8.83 -2.02 17.31
N GLY A 67 -8.16 -3.02 16.71
CA GLY A 67 -6.80 -3.43 17.07
C GLY A 67 -6.70 -4.58 18.07
N ALA A 68 -7.83 -5.16 18.48
CA ALA A 68 -7.85 -6.35 19.34
C ALA A 68 -7.35 -7.56 18.55
N ARG A 69 -6.34 -8.25 19.10
CA ARG A 69 -5.67 -9.41 18.49
C ARG A 69 -5.92 -10.65 19.34
N PHE A 70 -6.21 -11.76 18.69
CA PHE A 70 -6.42 -13.05 19.32
C PHE A 70 -5.63 -14.10 18.55
N PRO A 71 -4.56 -14.67 19.13
CA PRO A 71 -3.86 -15.80 18.54
C PRO A 71 -4.82 -16.96 18.30
N LEU A 72 -4.64 -17.65 17.18
CA LEU A 72 -5.44 -18.80 16.77
C LEU A 72 -4.61 -20.07 16.88
N SER A 73 -5.13 -21.04 17.63
CA SER A 73 -4.57 -22.39 17.74
C SER A 73 -5.47 -23.37 17.01
N ALA A 74 -4.90 -24.26 16.20
CA ALA A 74 -5.67 -25.31 15.54
C ALA A 74 -6.28 -26.27 16.56
N SER A 75 -7.58 -26.55 16.44
CA SER A 75 -8.30 -27.57 17.19
C SER A 75 -8.16 -28.95 16.54
N SER A 76 -8.58 -30.01 17.23
CA SER A 76 -8.54 -31.38 16.70
C SER A 76 -9.48 -31.63 15.52
N ASP A 77 -10.48 -30.76 15.34
CA ASP A 77 -11.56 -30.94 14.37
C ASP A 77 -11.33 -30.14 13.07
N GLY A 78 -10.20 -29.44 12.97
CA GLY A 78 -9.83 -28.62 11.82
C GLY A 78 -10.25 -27.15 11.92
N ASP A 79 -10.89 -26.78 13.03
CA ASP A 79 -11.23 -25.40 13.39
C ASP A 79 -10.07 -24.72 14.13
N PHE A 80 -10.25 -23.44 14.47
CA PHE A 80 -9.31 -22.67 15.28
C PHE A 80 -9.98 -22.22 16.58
N GLU A 81 -9.19 -22.07 17.64
CA GLU A 81 -9.64 -21.51 18.91
C GLU A 81 -8.75 -20.32 19.28
N THR A 82 -9.38 -19.29 19.85
CA THR A 82 -8.66 -18.18 20.47
C THR A 82 -8.25 -18.52 21.90
N ASP A 83 -7.28 -17.80 22.46
CA ASP A 83 -6.93 -17.89 23.89
C ASP A 83 -8.10 -17.59 24.85
N SER A 84 -9.15 -16.90 24.35
CA SER A 84 -10.41 -16.67 25.06
C SER A 84 -11.43 -17.81 24.96
N ASN A 85 -11.08 -18.91 24.30
CA ASN A 85 -11.95 -20.04 23.94
C ASN A 85 -13.09 -19.69 22.98
N ALA A 86 -12.98 -18.59 22.23
CA ALA A 86 -13.87 -18.35 21.10
C ALA A 86 -13.53 -19.32 19.97
N VAL A 87 -14.54 -19.96 19.40
CA VAL A 87 -14.39 -20.94 18.31
C VAL A 87 -14.42 -20.18 16.98
N VAL A 88 -13.47 -20.51 16.11
CA VAL A 88 -13.29 -19.91 14.79
C VAL A 88 -13.34 -21.01 13.73
N GLU A 89 -14.45 -21.10 13.02
CA GLU A 89 -14.69 -22.11 11.99
C GLU A 89 -14.58 -21.49 10.60
N MET A 90 -14.02 -22.25 9.67
CA MET A 90 -13.89 -21.85 8.27
C MET A 90 -14.91 -22.60 7.41
N VAL A 91 -15.80 -21.87 6.73
CA VAL A 91 -16.61 -22.42 5.65
C VAL A 91 -15.92 -22.11 4.33
N ALA A 92 -15.35 -23.14 3.72
CA ALA A 92 -14.59 -23.03 2.48
C ALA A 92 -15.41 -23.30 1.22
N ASP A 93 -14.96 -22.72 0.10
CA ASP A 93 -15.43 -23.05 -1.25
C ASP A 93 -14.90 -24.40 -1.75
N ALA A 94 -15.20 -24.72 -3.02
CA ALA A 94 -14.75 -25.95 -3.66
C ALA A 94 -13.21 -26.05 -3.84
N SER A 95 -12.48 -24.94 -3.74
CA SER A 95 -11.02 -24.88 -3.80
C SER A 95 -10.35 -25.04 -2.43
N GLY A 96 -11.14 -25.00 -1.34
CA GLY A 96 -10.65 -25.01 0.03
C GLY A 96 -10.37 -23.61 0.59
N ARG A 97 -10.65 -22.54 -0.18
CA ARG A 97 -10.52 -21.15 0.26
C ARG A 97 -11.69 -20.76 1.15
N ALA A 98 -11.43 -20.14 2.30
CA ALA A 98 -12.49 -19.65 3.18
C ALA A 98 -13.41 -18.65 2.45
N GLU A 99 -14.71 -18.86 2.44
CA GLU A 99 -15.69 -17.85 2.00
C GLU A 99 -16.37 -17.17 3.18
N ILE A 100 -16.53 -17.90 4.29
CA ILE A 100 -17.14 -17.41 5.52
C ILE A 100 -16.27 -17.84 6.69
N LEU A 101 -16.01 -16.90 7.59
CA LEU A 101 -15.45 -17.16 8.91
C LEU A 101 -16.59 -17.10 9.93
N LEU A 102 -16.77 -18.16 10.72
CA LEU A 102 -17.69 -18.16 11.86
C LEU A 102 -16.86 -17.90 13.12
N VAL A 103 -17.13 -16.81 13.84
CA VAL A 103 -16.51 -16.53 15.14
C VAL A 103 -17.60 -16.61 16.20
N ASP A 104 -17.54 -17.61 17.08
CA ASP A 104 -18.62 -17.96 18.02
C ASP A 104 -20.00 -18.04 17.35
N GLY A 105 -20.04 -18.59 16.13
CA GLY A 105 -21.25 -18.72 15.31
C GLY A 105 -21.71 -17.44 14.59
N GLN A 106 -21.07 -16.30 14.80
CA GLN A 106 -21.30 -15.10 13.98
C GLN A 106 -20.57 -15.23 12.65
N ALA A 107 -21.30 -15.09 11.54
CA ALA A 107 -20.75 -15.21 10.19
C ALA A 107 -20.17 -13.89 9.67
N PHE A 108 -18.93 -13.96 9.17
CA PHE A 108 -18.26 -12.90 8.45
C PHE A 108 -17.92 -13.40 7.04
N SER A 109 -18.46 -12.76 6.01
CA SER A 109 -18.18 -13.11 4.62
C SER A 109 -16.83 -12.54 4.21
N ARG A 110 -16.02 -13.32 3.47
CA ARG A 110 -14.75 -12.86 2.95
C ARG A 110 -14.93 -11.62 2.08
N LEU A 111 -14.10 -10.61 2.30
CA LEU A 111 -14.06 -9.39 1.50
C LEU A 111 -13.23 -9.64 0.23
N SER A 112 -13.91 -9.77 -0.90
CA SER A 112 -13.26 -9.79 -2.21
C SER A 112 -13.35 -8.43 -2.88
N LEU A 113 -12.22 -7.72 -2.94
CA LEU A 113 -12.12 -6.39 -3.56
C LEU A 113 -11.72 -6.44 -5.05
N GLY A 114 -11.64 -7.64 -5.64
CA GLY A 114 -11.29 -7.82 -7.05
C GLY A 114 -9.80 -7.61 -7.39
N ALA A 115 -8.97 -7.29 -6.40
CA ALA A 115 -7.51 -7.30 -6.51
C ALA A 115 -6.88 -8.67 -6.14
N GLU A 116 -7.68 -9.57 -5.57
CA GLU A 116 -7.26 -10.92 -5.18
C GLU A 116 -6.86 -11.74 -6.43
N ASP A 117 -5.93 -12.70 -6.28
CA ASP A 117 -5.44 -13.59 -7.35
C ASP A 117 -4.85 -12.87 -8.58
N GLY A 118 -4.23 -11.70 -8.38
CA GLY A 118 -3.61 -10.91 -9.45
C GLY A 118 -4.58 -10.02 -10.23
N GLY A 119 -5.82 -9.90 -9.74
CA GLY A 119 -6.78 -8.90 -10.22
C GLY A 119 -6.34 -7.47 -9.93
N THR A 120 -7.18 -6.50 -10.25
CA THR A 120 -6.95 -5.09 -9.90
C THR A 120 -8.26 -4.51 -9.44
N PHE A 121 -8.24 -3.96 -8.23
CA PHE A 121 -9.37 -3.23 -7.64
C PHE A 121 -9.91 -2.22 -8.65
N ARG A 122 -11.23 -2.06 -8.72
CA ARG A 122 -11.90 -1.09 -9.60
C ARG A 122 -12.96 -0.34 -8.83
N ILE A 123 -13.00 0.96 -9.03
CA ILE A 123 -14.17 1.74 -8.63
C ILE A 123 -15.18 1.80 -9.78
N THR A 124 -16.42 2.13 -9.44
CA THR A 124 -17.36 2.67 -10.44
C THR A 124 -17.25 4.19 -10.37
N PRO A 125 -16.71 4.86 -11.40
CA PRO A 125 -16.63 6.32 -11.41
C PRO A 125 -18.02 6.97 -11.27
N ILE A 126 -18.11 8.05 -10.47
CA ILE A 126 -19.39 8.77 -10.30
C ILE A 126 -19.84 9.52 -11.56
N ARG A 127 -18.92 9.71 -12.51
CA ARG A 127 -19.13 10.36 -13.81
C ARG A 127 -18.26 9.68 -14.88
N ALA A 128 -18.63 9.87 -16.15
CA ALA A 128 -17.90 9.30 -17.27
C ALA A 128 -16.44 9.82 -17.33
N PRO A 129 -15.43 8.93 -17.43
CA PRO A 129 -14.02 9.34 -17.46
C PRO A 129 -13.68 10.35 -18.56
N GLU A 130 -14.33 10.28 -19.72
CA GLU A 130 -14.07 11.18 -20.85
C GLU A 130 -14.49 12.63 -20.54
N GLU A 131 -15.61 12.81 -19.85
CA GLU A 131 -16.07 14.14 -19.41
C GLU A 131 -15.10 14.73 -18.38
N LEU A 132 -14.69 13.90 -17.41
CA LEU A 132 -13.76 14.30 -16.36
C LEU A 132 -12.39 14.67 -16.93
N LEU A 133 -11.92 13.97 -17.96
CA LEU A 133 -10.65 14.27 -18.62
C LEU A 133 -10.67 15.67 -19.27
N ILE A 134 -11.76 16.03 -19.96
CA ILE A 134 -11.92 17.35 -20.57
C ILE A 134 -11.85 18.45 -19.51
N GLU A 135 -12.58 18.27 -18.40
CA GLU A 135 -12.59 19.23 -17.29
C GLU A 135 -11.22 19.32 -16.59
N ALA A 136 -10.55 18.19 -16.38
CA ALA A 136 -9.26 18.15 -15.71
C ALA A 136 -8.14 18.79 -16.53
N LEU A 137 -8.13 18.57 -17.85
CA LEU A 137 -7.16 19.19 -18.76
C LEU A 137 -7.40 20.69 -18.95
N ALA A 138 -8.64 21.17 -18.82
CA ALA A 138 -8.96 22.59 -18.88
C ALA A 138 -8.66 23.33 -17.57
N ALA A 139 -8.53 22.61 -16.46
CA ALA A 139 -8.21 23.17 -15.16
C ALA A 139 -6.71 23.40 -14.98
N SER A 140 -6.35 24.22 -13.99
CA SER A 140 -4.96 24.48 -13.59
C SER A 140 -4.75 24.07 -12.14
N PRO A 141 -3.54 23.60 -11.77
CA PRO A 141 -3.21 23.33 -10.37
C PRO A 141 -3.39 24.60 -9.52
N PRO A 142 -3.68 24.44 -8.22
CA PRO A 142 -3.73 25.58 -7.30
C PRO A 142 -2.38 26.31 -7.30
N GLU A 143 -2.42 27.64 -7.22
CA GLU A 143 -1.21 28.42 -7.00
C GLU A 143 -0.67 28.17 -5.59
N GLU A 144 0.60 27.78 -5.49
CA GLU A 144 1.28 27.55 -4.22
C GLU A 144 2.30 28.66 -3.97
N GLU A 145 2.26 29.25 -2.77
CA GLU A 145 3.26 30.22 -2.33
C GLU A 145 4.23 29.57 -1.35
N GLY A 146 5.54 29.83 -1.51
CA GLY A 146 6.56 29.29 -0.63
C GLY A 146 7.96 29.32 -1.23
N ASP A 147 8.97 29.05 -0.39
CA ASP A 147 10.35 28.84 -0.83
C ASP A 147 10.51 27.41 -1.34
N PHE A 148 10.12 27.19 -2.59
CA PHE A 148 10.17 25.87 -3.23
C PHE A 148 11.47 25.66 -4.00
N ARG A 149 11.91 24.41 -4.02
CA ARG A 149 13.00 23.98 -4.90
C ARG A 149 12.55 24.09 -6.36
N PRO A 150 13.44 24.49 -7.28
CA PRO A 150 13.16 24.39 -8.71
C PRO A 150 12.93 22.93 -9.09
N ALA A 151 12.06 22.69 -10.07
CA ALA A 151 11.80 21.35 -10.54
C ALA A 151 13.04 20.77 -11.26
N ASP A 152 13.49 19.61 -10.79
CA ASP A 152 14.58 18.83 -11.36
C ASP A 152 14.18 17.35 -11.31
N LEU A 153 13.28 16.97 -12.21
CA LEU A 153 12.78 15.60 -12.32
C LEU A 153 13.84 14.73 -13.02
N ALA A 154 14.28 13.69 -12.33
CA ALA A 154 15.18 12.67 -12.85
C ALA A 154 14.40 11.37 -13.12
N GLU A 155 14.64 10.76 -14.27
CA GLU A 155 14.10 9.45 -14.62
C GLU A 155 14.81 8.35 -13.83
N LEU A 156 14.06 7.45 -13.21
CA LEU A 156 14.62 6.41 -12.35
C LEU A 156 15.50 5.41 -13.13
N VAL A 157 15.02 4.93 -14.27
CA VAL A 157 15.74 3.94 -15.11
C VAL A 157 17.01 4.54 -15.74
N ALA A 158 17.08 5.86 -15.90
CA ALA A 158 18.29 6.54 -16.35
C ALA A 158 19.36 6.62 -15.25
N LEU A 159 18.96 6.61 -13.97
CA LEU A 159 19.88 6.55 -12.84
C LEU A 159 20.32 5.11 -12.54
N ASP A 160 19.41 4.16 -12.67
CA ASP A 160 19.71 2.73 -12.55
C ASP A 160 18.77 1.90 -13.43
N SER A 161 19.34 1.25 -14.45
CA SER A 161 18.57 0.45 -15.42
C SER A 161 18.06 -0.89 -14.88
N THR A 162 18.41 -1.27 -13.64
CA THR A 162 17.94 -2.50 -12.99
C THR A 162 16.65 -2.30 -12.19
N ILE A 163 16.19 -1.06 -12.04
CA ILE A 163 14.86 -0.75 -11.51
C ILE A 163 13.83 -1.14 -12.57
N LEU A 164 12.85 -1.96 -12.18
CA LEU A 164 11.77 -2.38 -13.07
C LEU A 164 10.61 -1.40 -12.99
N LEU A 165 9.87 -1.26 -14.10
CA LEU A 165 8.70 -0.41 -14.18
C LEU A 165 7.47 -1.22 -14.56
N ASP A 166 6.39 -1.00 -13.83
CA ASP A 166 5.03 -1.42 -14.16
C ASP A 166 4.11 -0.23 -13.91
N ILE A 167 4.22 0.79 -14.78
CA ILE A 167 3.55 2.07 -14.60
C ILE A 167 2.05 1.92 -14.86
N ARG A 168 1.30 1.76 -13.76
CA ARG A 168 -0.12 1.35 -13.77
C ARG A 168 -1.01 2.34 -14.50
N TYR A 169 -0.70 3.63 -14.41
CA TYR A 169 -1.44 4.69 -15.09
C TYR A 169 -1.05 4.91 -16.57
N ALA A 170 -0.04 4.22 -17.08
CA ALA A 170 0.25 4.13 -18.53
C ALA A 170 -0.52 2.98 -19.22
N THR A 171 -1.32 2.22 -18.45
CA THR A 171 -2.12 1.09 -18.94
C THR A 171 -3.54 1.19 -18.39
N ARG A 172 -4.43 0.24 -18.73
CA ARG A 172 -5.74 0.11 -18.09
C ARG A 172 -5.69 -0.65 -16.76
N ASN A 173 -4.50 -1.00 -16.27
CA ASN A 173 -4.33 -1.81 -15.07
C ASN A 173 -4.28 -0.93 -13.80
N ASN A 174 -5.38 -0.25 -13.49
CA ASN A 174 -5.51 0.65 -12.34
C ASN A 174 -6.97 0.78 -11.90
N PHE A 175 -7.25 1.42 -10.77
CA PHE A 175 -8.60 1.48 -10.20
C PHE A 175 -9.67 2.15 -11.09
N MET A 176 -9.27 2.99 -12.04
CA MET A 176 -10.15 3.68 -12.98
C MET A 176 -10.36 2.90 -14.29
N GLY A 177 -9.41 2.04 -14.67
CA GLY A 177 -9.45 1.33 -15.95
C GLY A 177 -9.20 2.14 -17.21
N GLU A 178 -8.61 3.31 -17.02
CA GLU A 178 -8.25 4.23 -18.09
C GLU A 178 -6.74 4.45 -18.17
N ILE A 179 -6.28 4.91 -19.32
CA ILE A 179 -4.88 5.26 -19.58
C ILE A 179 -4.70 6.76 -19.37
N PHE A 180 -3.84 7.14 -18.44
CA PHE A 180 -3.58 8.54 -18.10
C PHE A 180 -2.24 9.04 -18.62
N TYR A 181 -1.23 8.17 -18.69
CA TYR A 181 0.12 8.52 -19.13
C TYR A 181 0.36 8.05 -20.56
N SER A 182 1.06 8.87 -21.33
CA SER A 182 1.46 8.53 -22.70
C SER A 182 2.64 7.56 -22.77
N GLU A 183 3.45 7.50 -21.73
CA GLU A 183 4.66 6.67 -21.65
C GLU A 183 4.75 5.98 -20.28
N PRO A 184 5.18 4.71 -20.21
CA PRO A 184 5.39 3.99 -18.95
C PRO A 184 6.76 4.34 -18.34
N ARG A 185 6.94 5.59 -17.94
CA ARG A 185 8.18 6.10 -17.34
C ARG A 185 7.94 6.66 -15.95
N ALA A 186 8.93 6.53 -15.07
CA ALA A 186 8.88 7.05 -13.70
C ALA A 186 9.94 8.12 -13.48
N PHE A 187 9.51 9.26 -12.94
CA PHE A 187 10.36 10.38 -12.59
C PHE A 187 10.13 10.78 -11.15
N LEU A 188 11.18 11.20 -10.45
CA LEU A 188 11.10 11.83 -9.13
C LEU A 188 11.97 13.09 -9.12
N GLN A 189 11.75 13.98 -8.16
CA GLN A 189 12.72 15.04 -7.89
C GLN A 189 14.07 14.41 -7.58
N ARG A 190 15.15 14.96 -8.15
CA ARG A 190 16.48 14.36 -8.11
C ARG A 190 16.91 13.85 -6.72
N PRO A 191 16.76 14.59 -5.60
CA PRO A 191 17.14 14.07 -4.30
C PRO A 191 16.34 12.84 -3.85
N ALA A 192 15.05 12.76 -4.21
CA ALA A 192 14.22 11.60 -3.94
C ALA A 192 14.58 10.43 -4.86
N ALA A 193 14.85 10.70 -6.14
CA ALA A 193 15.31 9.70 -7.11
C ALA A 193 16.62 9.02 -6.65
N GLU A 194 17.61 9.83 -6.26
CA GLU A 194 18.90 9.32 -5.76
C GLU A 194 18.76 8.56 -4.44
N ALA A 195 17.82 8.96 -3.58
CA ALA A 195 17.51 8.22 -2.36
C ALA A 195 16.88 6.86 -2.65
N LEU A 196 15.97 6.80 -3.62
CA LEU A 196 15.36 5.55 -4.07
C LEU A 196 16.40 4.59 -4.64
N VAL A 197 17.33 5.07 -5.46
CA VAL A 197 18.43 4.24 -6.00
C VAL A 197 19.27 3.62 -4.88
N ARG A 198 19.58 4.38 -3.82
CA ARG A 198 20.30 3.82 -2.66
C ARG A 198 19.48 2.74 -1.95
N ALA A 199 18.17 2.92 -1.80
CA ALA A 199 17.29 1.91 -1.22
C ALA A 199 17.21 0.65 -2.10
N HIS A 200 17.13 0.82 -3.43
CA HIS A 200 17.19 -0.27 -4.41
C HIS A 200 18.48 -1.09 -4.27
N HIS A 201 19.64 -0.44 -4.17
CA HIS A 201 20.92 -1.13 -3.97
C HIS A 201 20.97 -1.89 -2.65
N TRP A 202 20.48 -1.28 -1.56
CA TRP A 202 20.43 -1.91 -0.24
C TRP A 202 19.53 -3.15 -0.20
N LEU A 203 18.40 -3.12 -0.94
CA LEU A 203 17.53 -4.27 -1.15
C LEU A 203 18.17 -5.34 -2.03
N GLY A 204 18.99 -4.93 -3.01
CA GLY A 204 19.72 -5.84 -3.89
C GLY A 204 20.67 -6.77 -3.14
N GLU A 205 21.30 -6.28 -2.07
CA GLU A 205 22.12 -7.08 -1.14
C GLU A 205 21.31 -8.16 -0.40
N ARG A 206 19.98 -8.06 -0.41
CA ARG A 206 19.01 -8.92 0.29
C ARG A 206 18.15 -9.75 -0.67
N GLY A 207 18.51 -9.81 -1.96
CA GLY A 207 17.78 -10.59 -2.95
C GLY A 207 16.55 -9.92 -3.52
N TYR A 208 16.34 -8.62 -3.30
CA TYR A 208 15.18 -7.89 -3.81
C TYR A 208 15.56 -6.71 -4.71
N GLY A 209 14.71 -6.40 -5.68
CA GLY A 209 14.75 -5.16 -6.43
C GLY A 209 13.43 -4.39 -6.35
N LEU A 210 13.43 -3.13 -6.80
CA LEU A 210 12.24 -2.29 -6.84
C LEU A 210 11.50 -2.39 -8.18
N LEU A 211 10.18 -2.57 -8.11
CA LEU A 211 9.24 -2.46 -9.22
C LEU A 211 8.33 -1.24 -8.98
N ILE A 212 8.43 -0.23 -9.85
CA ILE A 212 7.75 1.06 -9.67
C ILE A 212 6.38 1.06 -10.36
N HIS A 213 5.34 1.48 -9.64
CA HIS A 213 3.97 1.63 -10.14
C HIS A 213 3.60 3.06 -10.49
N ASP A 214 4.07 4.04 -9.72
CA ASP A 214 3.91 5.46 -10.02
C ASP A 214 5.01 6.32 -9.40
N GLY A 215 5.28 7.47 -10.01
CA GLY A 215 6.23 8.48 -9.53
C GLY A 215 5.62 9.86 -9.63
N TYR A 216 6.25 10.75 -10.41
CA TYR A 216 5.64 12.02 -10.77
C TYR A 216 4.30 11.80 -11.50
N ARG A 217 3.25 12.38 -10.92
CA ARG A 217 1.88 12.36 -11.45
C ARG A 217 1.48 13.76 -11.88
N PRO A 218 1.14 14.01 -13.15
CA PRO A 218 0.57 15.30 -13.56
C PRO A 218 -0.69 15.65 -12.75
N TRP A 219 -0.86 16.92 -12.41
CA TRP A 219 -1.94 17.34 -11.50
C TRP A 219 -3.36 17.02 -12.02
N TYR A 220 -3.59 17.09 -13.34
CA TYR A 220 -4.90 16.75 -13.91
C TYR A 220 -5.31 15.30 -13.59
N VAL A 221 -4.36 14.38 -13.43
CA VAL A 221 -4.63 13.00 -13.04
C VAL A 221 -5.11 12.93 -11.60
N THR A 222 -4.48 13.70 -10.69
CA THR A 222 -4.98 13.85 -9.30
C THR A 222 -6.39 14.42 -9.27
N LYS A 223 -6.68 15.43 -10.09
CA LYS A 223 -8.03 15.98 -10.23
C LYS A 223 -9.02 14.93 -10.75
N MET A 224 -8.66 14.17 -11.79
CA MET A 224 -9.49 13.09 -12.30
C MET A 224 -9.79 12.03 -11.25
N PHE A 225 -8.79 11.59 -10.49
CA PHE A 225 -8.96 10.61 -9.43
C PHE A 225 -9.97 11.10 -8.40
N TRP A 226 -9.84 12.34 -7.95
CA TRP A 226 -10.76 12.93 -6.98
C TRP A 226 -12.20 13.07 -7.52
N ASP A 227 -12.34 13.59 -8.74
CA ASP A 227 -13.66 13.86 -9.33
C ASP A 227 -14.40 12.57 -9.75
N ALA A 228 -13.67 11.49 -10.05
CA ALA A 228 -14.24 10.19 -10.37
C ALA A 228 -14.61 9.37 -9.13
N THR A 229 -13.89 9.54 -8.02
CA THR A 229 -14.01 8.67 -6.85
C THR A 229 -15.26 8.99 -6.02
N PRO A 230 -16.09 7.98 -5.67
CA PRO A 230 -17.19 8.13 -4.73
C PRO A 230 -16.75 8.75 -3.41
N GLU A 231 -17.63 9.51 -2.76
CA GLU A 231 -17.27 10.33 -1.60
C GLU A 231 -16.68 9.50 -0.44
N GLU A 232 -17.25 8.32 -0.21
CA GLU A 232 -16.83 7.36 0.80
C GLU A 232 -15.42 6.79 0.57
N LEU A 233 -14.91 6.83 -0.66
CA LEU A 233 -13.57 6.37 -1.04
C LEU A 233 -12.55 7.51 -1.21
N ARG A 234 -12.98 8.78 -1.08
CA ARG A 234 -12.08 9.93 -1.30
C ARG A 234 -10.95 10.04 -0.28
N VAL A 235 -11.02 9.32 0.84
CA VAL A 235 -9.92 9.24 1.81
C VAL A 235 -8.65 8.65 1.19
N PHE A 236 -8.77 7.82 0.15
CA PHE A 236 -7.65 7.15 -0.54
C PHE A 236 -7.05 7.97 -1.69
N VAL A 237 -7.66 9.11 -2.06
CA VAL A 237 -7.18 9.95 -3.17
C VAL A 237 -6.91 11.37 -2.69
N ALA A 238 -5.82 11.95 -3.19
CA ALA A 238 -5.43 13.30 -2.78
C ALA A 238 -6.43 14.35 -3.28
N ASN A 239 -6.79 15.30 -2.39
CA ASN A 239 -7.62 16.44 -2.78
C ASN A 239 -6.83 17.39 -3.71
N PRO A 240 -7.27 17.60 -4.97
CA PRO A 240 -6.53 18.39 -5.95
C PRO A 240 -6.36 19.86 -5.54
N ALA A 241 -7.21 20.39 -4.65
CA ALA A 241 -7.06 21.74 -4.10
C ALA A 241 -5.77 21.93 -3.29
N ASN A 242 -5.18 20.85 -2.77
CA ASN A 242 -3.90 20.84 -2.05
C ASN A 242 -2.74 20.24 -2.88
N GLY A 243 -3.06 19.73 -4.08
CA GLY A 243 -2.19 18.86 -4.86
C GLY A 243 -1.83 17.55 -4.14
N SER A 244 -0.88 16.83 -4.71
CA SER A 244 -0.35 15.56 -4.20
C SER A 244 1.18 15.62 -4.06
N ARG A 245 1.74 14.80 -3.18
CA ARG A 245 3.20 14.57 -3.14
C ARG A 245 3.73 14.01 -4.47
N HIS A 246 2.92 13.24 -5.19
CA HIS A 246 3.24 12.78 -6.55
C HIS A 246 3.33 13.95 -7.55
N ASN A 247 2.47 14.98 -7.45
CA ASN A 247 2.56 16.15 -8.34
C ASN A 247 3.87 16.92 -8.16
N ARG A 248 4.52 16.75 -7.01
CA ARG A 248 5.80 17.39 -6.68
C ARG A 248 6.99 16.49 -6.97
N GLY A 249 6.78 15.24 -7.41
CA GLY A 249 7.85 14.24 -7.62
C GLY A 249 8.50 13.75 -6.32
N CYS A 250 7.77 13.81 -5.19
CA CYS A 250 8.27 13.50 -3.84
C CYS A 250 7.55 12.31 -3.19
N ALA A 251 6.88 11.50 -3.99
CA ALA A 251 6.25 10.24 -3.62
C ALA A 251 6.41 9.25 -4.77
N VAL A 252 6.43 7.97 -4.41
CA VAL A 252 6.62 6.84 -5.31
C VAL A 252 5.74 5.71 -4.79
N ASP A 253 5.02 5.08 -5.69
CA ASP A 253 4.31 3.85 -5.40
C ASP A 253 5.11 2.70 -6.00
N LEU A 254 5.36 1.66 -5.23
CA LEU A 254 6.23 0.56 -5.63
C LEU A 254 5.86 -0.74 -4.91
N THR A 255 6.39 -1.83 -5.46
CA THR A 255 6.51 -3.12 -4.78
C THR A 255 7.96 -3.61 -4.88
N LEU A 256 8.25 -4.72 -4.22
CA LEU A 256 9.50 -5.45 -4.38
C LEU A 256 9.34 -6.52 -5.46
N TYR A 257 10.44 -6.93 -6.09
CA TYR A 257 10.51 -8.17 -6.85
C TYR A 257 11.69 -9.00 -6.36
N ASP A 258 11.54 -10.31 -6.35
CA ASP A 258 12.60 -11.24 -5.99
C ASP A 258 13.62 -11.34 -7.14
N LEU A 259 14.91 -11.18 -6.83
CA LEU A 259 15.98 -11.15 -7.84
C LEU A 259 16.27 -12.52 -8.47
N GLU A 260 15.98 -13.62 -7.76
CA GLU A 260 16.23 -14.97 -8.25
C GLU A 260 15.17 -15.39 -9.29
N THR A 261 13.91 -15.15 -8.96
CA THR A 261 12.74 -15.54 -9.76
C THR A 261 12.29 -14.45 -10.73
N GLY A 262 12.62 -13.19 -10.47
CA GLY A 262 12.14 -12.03 -11.22
C GLY A 262 10.66 -11.71 -10.97
N THR A 263 10.04 -12.31 -9.96
CA THR A 263 8.60 -12.21 -9.71
C THR A 263 8.31 -11.09 -8.70
N PRO A 264 7.25 -10.27 -8.89
CA PRO A 264 6.81 -9.32 -7.87
C PRO A 264 6.47 -10.02 -6.55
N VAL A 265 6.89 -9.43 -5.44
CA VAL A 265 6.52 -9.87 -4.09
C VAL A 265 5.06 -9.52 -3.83
N THR A 266 4.31 -10.51 -3.34
CA THR A 266 2.92 -10.33 -2.92
C THR A 266 2.86 -9.44 -1.69
N MET A 267 2.13 -8.33 -1.80
CA MET A 267 1.85 -7.42 -0.68
C MET A 267 0.50 -7.77 -0.05
N THR A 268 0.25 -7.27 1.16
CA THR A 268 -0.98 -7.51 1.93
C THR A 268 -2.25 -7.04 1.22
N GLY A 269 -2.16 -5.97 0.42
CA GLY A 269 -3.22 -5.45 -0.42
C GLY A 269 -2.75 -5.24 -1.87
N GLY A 270 -3.71 -5.15 -2.79
CA GLY A 270 -3.43 -4.83 -4.18
C GLY A 270 -3.04 -3.35 -4.38
N TYR A 271 -2.37 -3.04 -5.49
CA TYR A 271 -2.11 -1.65 -5.86
C TYR A 271 -3.41 -0.87 -6.08
N ASP A 272 -3.47 0.36 -5.54
CA ASP A 272 -4.66 1.24 -5.53
C ASP A 272 -5.92 0.61 -4.92
N GLU A 273 -5.78 -0.40 -4.08
CA GLU A 273 -6.89 -0.96 -3.35
C GLU A 273 -7.38 0.02 -2.28
N MET A 274 -8.66 0.39 -2.34
CA MET A 274 -9.24 1.36 -1.40
C MET A 274 -9.90 0.64 -0.22
N SER A 275 -9.07 0.08 0.68
CA SER A 275 -9.50 -0.73 1.82
C SER A 275 -8.72 -0.42 3.09
N PRO A 276 -9.13 -0.94 4.27
CA PRO A 276 -8.37 -0.82 5.51
C PRO A 276 -6.94 -1.39 5.47
N ARG A 277 -6.57 -2.16 4.44
CA ARG A 277 -5.21 -2.69 4.23
C ARG A 277 -4.22 -1.65 3.70
N SER A 278 -4.71 -0.47 3.30
CA SER A 278 -3.94 0.60 2.63
C SER A 278 -3.81 1.87 3.46
#